data_AF-A0A813K5R9-F1
#
_entry.id   AF-A0A813K5R9-F1
#
_cell.length_a   1.000
_cell.length_b   1.000
_cell.length_c   1.000
_cell.angle_alpha   90.00
_cell.angle_beta   90.00
_cell.angle_gamma   90.00
#
_symmetry.space_group_name_H-M   'P 1'
#
loop_
_entity.id
_entity.type
_entity.pdbx_description
1 polymer ?
#
loop_
_entity_poly.entity_id
_entity_poly.type
_entity_poly.pdbx_seq_one_letter_code
_entity_poly.pdbx_strand_id
1 'polypeptide(L)'
;SAMPVGSAAAAATGARRGRHMRIGCTGMVLSPERKAEMRALQHKRAALKEMLVRYDADKSGKLAQSELATLLTDLDLFSPKGTPPSDDEISFIMKVADQQQ
;
A
#
# COMPACT_ATOMS: atom_id res chain seq x y z
N SER A 1 52.21 -4.68 -55.26
CA SER A 1 51.03 -5.50 -55.63
C SER A 1 51.07 -6.77 -54.81
N ALA A 2 50.05 -7.01 -53.98
CA ALA A 2 49.60 -8.29 -53.40
C ALA A 2 48.79 -8.01 -52.12
N MET A 3 47.47 -8.09 -52.21
CA MET A 3 46.62 -8.50 -51.08
C MET A 3 46.27 -9.98 -51.32
N PRO A 4 46.05 -10.80 -50.27
CA PRO A 4 44.68 -10.97 -49.82
C PRO A 4 44.46 -11.25 -48.32
N VAL A 5 43.23 -10.93 -47.96
CA VAL A 5 42.40 -11.33 -46.81
C VAL A 5 42.58 -12.78 -46.32
N GLY A 6 42.57 -12.95 -45.00
CA GLY A 6 42.52 -14.24 -44.31
C GLY A 6 41.52 -14.21 -43.15
N SER A 7 40.63 -15.19 -43.13
CA SER A 7 39.36 -15.30 -42.40
C SER A 7 39.44 -15.35 -40.87
N ALA A 8 38.31 -15.06 -40.23
CA ALA A 8 38.05 -15.12 -38.81
C ALA A 8 38.18 -16.53 -38.20
N ALA A 9 38.60 -16.59 -36.94
CA ALA A 9 38.32 -17.72 -36.05
C ALA A 9 37.96 -17.18 -34.65
N ALA A 10 36.69 -17.31 -34.28
CA ALA A 10 36.22 -17.06 -32.93
C ALA A 10 36.63 -18.22 -32.03
N ALA A 11 37.33 -17.95 -30.92
CA ALA A 11 37.56 -18.90 -29.85
C ALA A 11 36.75 -18.48 -28.62
N ALA A 12 35.58 -19.09 -28.46
CA ALA A 12 34.79 -19.03 -27.24
C ALA A 12 35.41 -19.96 -26.19
N THR A 13 36.13 -19.42 -25.20
CA THR A 13 36.36 -20.15 -23.94
C THR A 13 36.74 -19.16 -22.83
N GLY A 14 36.01 -19.15 -21.71
CA GLY A 14 36.47 -18.43 -20.53
C GLY A 14 35.41 -17.84 -19.60
N ALA A 15 34.28 -18.54 -19.38
CA ALA A 15 33.57 -18.33 -18.12
C ALA A 15 34.49 -18.79 -16.98
N ARG A 16 34.69 -17.95 -15.94
CA ARG A 16 34.44 -18.31 -14.53
C ARG A 16 34.92 -17.22 -13.56
N ARG A 17 33.93 -16.67 -12.84
CA ARG A 17 33.97 -16.20 -11.45
C ARG A 17 34.60 -14.83 -11.15
N GLY A 18 34.05 -13.79 -11.79
CA GLY A 18 33.86 -12.51 -11.12
C GLY A 18 32.42 -12.43 -10.62
N ARG A 19 32.14 -12.81 -9.36
CA ARG A 19 30.89 -12.40 -8.69
C ARG A 19 31.01 -10.91 -8.34
N HIS A 20 31.00 -10.10 -9.39
CA HIS A 20 30.68 -8.69 -9.29
C HIS A 20 29.23 -8.64 -8.84
N MET A 21 28.97 -8.21 -7.60
CA MET A 21 27.65 -7.72 -7.22
C MET A 21 27.33 -6.55 -8.16
N ARG A 22 26.75 -6.88 -9.31
CA ARG A 22 26.07 -5.93 -10.17
C ARG A 22 24.79 -5.62 -9.43
N ILE A 23 24.80 -4.48 -8.75
CA ILE A 23 23.61 -3.73 -8.35
C ILE A 23 22.88 -3.41 -9.67
N GLY A 24 22.14 -4.39 -10.17
CA GLY A 24 21.24 -4.31 -11.29
C GLY A 24 19.87 -4.54 -10.69
N CYS A 25 19.20 -3.45 -10.33
CA CYS A 25 17.78 -3.46 -10.02
C CYS A 25 17.00 -3.78 -11.31
N THR A 26 17.02 -5.04 -11.74
CA THR A 26 16.18 -5.54 -12.83
C THR A 26 14.94 -6.16 -12.22
N GLY A 27 13.89 -5.36 -12.11
CA GLY A 27 12.49 -5.78 -12.00
C GLY A 27 12.26 -7.02 -11.12
N MET A 28 12.21 -6.82 -9.81
CA MET A 28 11.75 -7.85 -8.89
C MET A 28 10.26 -8.10 -9.16
N VAL A 29 9.95 -9.07 -10.04
CA VAL A 29 8.58 -9.52 -10.28
C VAL A 29 8.08 -10.11 -8.97
N LEU A 30 7.19 -9.38 -8.30
CA LEU A 30 6.52 -9.86 -7.09
C LEU A 30 5.81 -11.19 -7.40
N SER A 31 5.86 -12.14 -6.47
CA SER A 31 5.08 -13.36 -6.57
C SER A 31 3.59 -13.03 -6.73
N PRO A 32 2.78 -13.90 -7.36
CA PRO A 32 1.33 -13.70 -7.46
C PRO A 32 0.68 -13.40 -6.10
N GLU A 33 1.11 -14.09 -5.04
CA GLU A 33 0.66 -13.89 -3.66
C GLU A 33 0.96 -12.47 -3.16
N ARG A 34 2.21 -12.01 -3.24
CA ARG A 34 2.60 -10.65 -2.84
C ARG A 34 1.86 -9.57 -3.64
N LYS A 35 1.61 -9.83 -4.94
CA LYS A 35 0.80 -8.92 -5.76
C LYS A 35 -0.65 -8.86 -5.28
N ALA A 36 -1.25 -9.99 -4.91
CA ALA A 36 -2.61 -10.04 -4.38
C ALA A 36 -2.71 -9.32 -3.02
N GLU A 37 -1.76 -9.54 -2.12
CA GLU A 37 -1.66 -8.84 -0.83
C GLU A 37 -1.54 -7.33 -1.01
N MET A 38 -0.65 -6.87 -1.91
CA MET A 38 -0.53 -5.43 -2.21
C MET A 38 -1.83 -4.85 -2.77
N ARG A 39 -2.53 -5.56 -3.66
CA ARG A 39 -3.84 -5.11 -4.18
C ARG A 39 -4.87 -5.02 -3.06
N ALA A 40 -4.92 -6.02 -2.16
CA ALA A 40 -5.83 -6.00 -1.01
C ALA A 40 -5.51 -4.82 -0.07
N LEU A 41 -4.24 -4.55 0.19
CA LEU A 41 -3.81 -3.39 0.98
C LEU A 41 -4.19 -2.07 0.29
N GLN A 42 -3.99 -1.97 -1.02
CA GLN A 42 -4.39 -0.80 -1.81
C GLN A 42 -5.89 -0.56 -1.76
N HIS A 43 -6.70 -1.60 -1.91
CA HIS A 43 -8.16 -1.51 -1.82
C HIS A 43 -8.60 -1.06 -0.41
N LYS A 44 -8.02 -1.63 0.65
CA LYS A 44 -8.27 -1.19 2.03
C LYS A 44 -7.92 0.28 2.23
N ARG A 45 -6.75 0.72 1.74
CA ARG A 45 -6.32 2.11 1.84
C ARG A 45 -7.21 3.07 1.05
N ALA A 46 -7.66 2.67 -0.14
CA ALA A 46 -8.56 3.47 -0.96
C ALA A 46 -9.91 3.67 -0.26
N ALA A 47 -10.49 2.59 0.29
CA ALA A 47 -11.74 2.66 1.04
C ALA A 47 -11.61 3.57 2.27
N LEU A 48 -10.55 3.42 3.07
CA LEU A 48 -10.29 4.30 4.22
C LEU A 48 -10.14 5.76 3.80
N LYS A 49 -9.44 6.01 2.69
CA LYS A 49 -9.27 7.36 2.17
C LYS A 49 -10.59 7.99 1.73
N GLU A 50 -11.46 7.23 1.08
CA GLU A 50 -12.80 7.71 0.71
C GLU A 50 -13.65 8.05 1.93
N MET A 51 -13.54 7.26 3.01
CA MET A 51 -14.23 7.56 4.27
C MET A 51 -13.70 8.83 4.91
N LEU A 52 -12.37 9.02 4.99
CA LEU A 52 -11.79 10.26 5.50
C LEU A 52 -12.24 11.46 4.68
N VAL A 53 -12.22 11.40 3.34
CA VAL A 53 -12.68 12.53 2.49
C VAL A 53 -14.11 12.97 2.81
N ARG A 54 -14.97 12.07 3.29
CA ARG A 54 -16.36 12.39 3.63
C ARG A 54 -16.53 12.98 5.03
N TYR A 55 -15.78 12.49 6.01
CA TYR A 55 -16.04 12.78 7.43
C TYR A 55 -14.94 13.61 8.12
N ASP A 56 -13.71 13.63 7.60
CA ASP A 56 -12.59 14.48 8.05
C ASP A 56 -12.78 15.89 7.47
N ALA A 57 -13.67 16.65 8.08
CA ALA A 57 -14.09 17.97 7.63
C ALA A 57 -12.96 19.00 7.81
N ASP A 58 -12.16 18.85 8.86
CA ASP A 58 -11.00 19.70 9.12
C ASP A 58 -9.75 19.30 8.31
N LYS A 59 -9.79 18.15 7.62
CA LYS A 59 -8.72 17.59 6.79
C LYS A 59 -7.44 17.34 7.57
N SER A 60 -7.57 17.00 8.86
CA SER A 60 -6.46 16.63 9.73
C SER A 60 -5.81 15.29 9.33
N GLY A 61 -6.51 14.48 8.54
CA GLY A 61 -6.15 13.09 8.25
C GLY A 61 -6.56 12.13 9.37
N LYS A 62 -7.34 12.61 10.35
CA LYS A 62 -7.88 11.86 11.49
C LYS A 62 -9.37 12.19 11.62
N LEU A 63 -10.05 11.52 12.54
CA LEU A 63 -11.43 11.86 12.88
C LEU A 63 -11.46 12.39 14.31
N ALA A 64 -11.90 13.63 14.47
CA ALA A 64 -12.24 14.18 15.78
C ALA A 64 -13.50 13.50 16.35
N GLN A 65 -13.78 13.70 17.63
CA GLN A 65 -14.91 13.05 18.31
C GLN A 65 -16.26 13.30 17.62
N SER A 66 -16.51 14.54 17.17
CA SER A 66 -17.73 14.92 16.46
C SER A 66 -17.85 14.32 15.06
N GLU A 67 -16.72 14.17 14.37
CA GLU A 67 -16.65 13.57 13.03
C GLU A 67 -16.84 12.05 13.12
N LEU A 68 -16.25 11.42 14.13
CA LEU A 68 -16.43 10.02 14.45
C LEU A 68 -17.88 9.71 14.85
N ALA A 69 -18.52 10.57 15.65
CA ALA A 69 -19.93 10.43 16.00
C ALA A 69 -20.82 10.43 14.76
N THR A 70 -20.58 11.37 13.84
CA THR A 70 -21.31 11.47 12.56
C THR A 70 -21.13 10.20 11.73
N LEU A 71 -19.89 9.70 11.62
CA LEU A 71 -19.58 8.47 10.92
C LEU A 71 -20.34 7.27 11.51
N LEU A 72 -20.32 7.11 12.83
CA LEU A 72 -20.97 5.99 13.51
C LEU A 72 -22.49 6.04 13.37
N THR A 73 -23.09 7.24 13.46
CA THR A 73 -24.53 7.43 13.24
C THR A 73 -24.94 7.08 11.81
N ASP A 74 -24.15 7.46 10.80
CA ASP A 74 -24.45 7.16 9.39
C ASP A 74 -24.34 5.67 9.06
N LEU A 75 -23.45 4.95 9.76
CA LEU A 75 -23.24 3.52 9.60
C LEU A 75 -24.16 2.65 10.46
N ASP A 76 -24.83 3.23 11.45
CA ASP A 76 -25.73 2.48 12.31
C ASP A 76 -27.00 2.07 11.56
N LEU A 77 -27.22 0.75 11.49
CA LEU A 77 -28.37 0.11 10.86
C LEU A 77 -29.36 -0.44 11.89
N PHE A 78 -29.00 -0.45 13.17
CA PHE A 78 -29.76 -1.14 14.23
C PHE A 78 -30.59 -0.16 15.06
N SER A 79 -30.12 1.08 15.25
CA SER A 79 -30.90 2.12 15.93
C SER A 79 -31.75 2.94 14.95
N PRO A 80 -32.74 3.71 15.44
CA PRO A 80 -33.43 4.70 14.62
C PRO A 80 -32.44 5.67 13.96
N LYS A 81 -32.73 6.06 12.71
CA LYS A 81 -31.86 6.96 11.94
C LYS A 81 -31.56 8.24 12.70
N GLY A 82 -30.30 8.63 12.74
CA GLY A 82 -29.86 9.86 13.40
C GLY A 82 -29.67 9.72 14.92
N THR A 83 -29.74 8.51 15.48
CA THR A 83 -29.38 8.29 16.88
C THR A 83 -27.87 8.47 17.05
N PRO A 84 -27.41 9.47 17.84
CA PRO A 84 -25.99 9.64 18.10
C PRO A 84 -25.47 8.51 18.99
N PRO A 85 -24.24 8.02 18.78
CA PRO A 85 -23.59 7.11 19.72
C PRO A 85 -23.37 7.82 21.05
N SER A 86 -23.29 7.04 22.13
CA SER A 86 -23.03 7.58 23.47
C SER A 86 -21.58 8.08 23.62
N ASP A 87 -21.36 9.06 24.49
CA ASP A 87 -20.01 9.60 24.74
C ASP A 87 -19.03 8.53 25.23
N ASP A 88 -19.53 7.57 26.04
CA ASP A 88 -18.74 6.45 26.54
C ASP A 88 -18.31 5.50 25.42
N GLU A 89 -19.19 5.26 24.45
CA GLU A 89 -18.89 4.44 23.27
C GLU A 89 -17.85 5.12 22.37
N ILE A 90 -18.03 6.41 22.09
CA ILE A 90 -17.05 7.17 21.30
C ILE A 90 -15.69 7.20 22.01
N SER A 91 -15.69 7.44 23.32
CA SER A 91 -14.49 7.44 24.15
C SER A 91 -13.79 6.07 24.14
N PHE A 92 -14.55 4.99 24.24
CA PHE A 92 -14.02 3.63 24.16
C PHE A 92 -13.37 3.36 22.80
N ILE A 93 -14.06 3.69 21.70
CA ILE A 93 -13.55 3.49 20.34
C ILE A 93 -12.28 4.31 20.13
N MET A 94 -12.27 5.59 20.49
CA MET A 94 -11.10 6.46 20.34
C MET A 94 -9.91 5.90 21.13
N LYS A 95 -10.15 5.48 22.38
CA LYS A 95 -9.11 4.90 23.22
C LYS A 95 -8.53 3.61 22.65
N VAL A 96 -9.34 2.76 22.04
CA VAL A 96 -8.88 1.49 21.43
C VAL A 96 -8.21 1.74 20.08
N ALA A 97 -8.71 2.68 19.27
CA ALA A 97 -8.20 2.99 17.95
C ALA A 97 -6.86 3.75 17.97
N ASP A 98 -6.66 4.64 18.94
CA ASP A 98 -5.41 5.41 19.11
C ASP A 98 -4.33 4.66 19.92
N GLN A 99 -4.54 3.39 20.27
CA GLN A 99 -3.45 2.55 20.78
C GLN A 99 -2.41 2.37 19.67
N GLN A 100 -1.29 3.10 19.80
CA GLN A 100 -0.19 3.09 18.83
C GLN A 100 0.19 1.65 18.46
N GLN A 101 0.10 1.36 17.16
CA GLN A 101 0.69 0.20 16.50
C GLN A 101 2.19 0.39 16.32
#